data_AF-A0A9E6ETT8-F1
#
_entry.id   AF-A0A9E6ETT8-F1
#
_cell.length_a   1.000
_cell.length_b   1.000
_cell.length_c   1.000
_cell.angle_alpha   90.00
_cell.angle_beta   90.00
_cell.angle_gamma   90.00
#
_symmetry.space_group_name_H-M   'P 1'
#
loop_
_entity.id
_entity.type
_entity.pdbx_description
1 polymer ?
#
loop_
_entity_poly.entity_id
_entity_poly.type
_entity_poly.pdbx_seq_one_letter_code
_entity_poly.pdbx_strand_id
1 'polypeptide(L)'
;MLPAHLKEYSFVVKSLELFPDNNIRFIPDKYSILKIKNLHLIEQKPRCEEYDPELITKFAKYIKEKVNLHSADPLMKKIYISRKNAGRRTLSNEDDVINVFKKFGYSILNCENLSLNEQISIFSNASTIASLHGAGLTNMIWMEKGSKVLEMHREIKERKDHHSFVYFTLASSLSLDYYYIWCQNDNYSDFFEGVLQVNIDKLETVLNLMNNE
;
A
#
# COMPACT_ATOMS: atom_id res chain seq x y z
N MET A 1 17.14 -0.64 17.98
CA MET A 1 18.23 0.16 17.36
C MET A 1 18.03 0.15 15.86
N LEU A 2 18.32 1.24 15.16
CA LEU A 2 18.07 1.37 13.71
C LEU A 2 19.32 1.91 12.99
N PRO A 3 19.55 1.58 11.71
CA PRO A 3 20.58 2.22 10.89
C PRO A 3 20.39 3.74 10.79
N ALA A 4 21.49 4.52 10.76
CA ALA A 4 21.46 5.98 10.83
C ALA A 4 20.81 6.64 9.61
N HIS A 5 21.05 6.13 8.40
CA HIS A 5 20.44 6.62 7.16
C HIS A 5 18.91 6.65 7.23
N LEU A 6 18.28 5.80 8.05
CA LEU A 6 16.82 5.79 8.20
C LEU A 6 16.25 7.09 8.79
N LYS A 7 17.08 7.93 9.44
CA LYS A 7 16.67 9.26 9.91
C LYS A 7 16.30 10.22 8.78
N GLU A 8 16.82 10.00 7.58
CA GLU A 8 16.58 10.86 6.42
C GLU A 8 15.13 10.76 5.95
N TYR A 9 14.46 9.66 6.26
CA TYR A 9 13.06 9.43 5.90
C TYR A 9 12.13 9.93 7.00
N SER A 10 11.45 11.05 6.73
CA SER A 10 10.48 11.66 7.65
C SER A 10 9.40 10.67 8.11
N PHE A 11 8.96 9.77 7.22
CA PHE A 11 8.01 8.70 7.55
C PHE A 11 8.53 7.76 8.64
N VAL A 12 9.81 7.38 8.62
CA VAL A 12 10.39 6.49 9.63
C VAL A 12 10.38 7.18 10.99
N VAL A 13 10.85 8.42 11.06
CA VAL A 13 10.91 9.17 12.33
C VAL A 13 9.50 9.38 12.89
N LYS A 14 8.56 9.86 12.06
CA LYS A 14 7.17 10.13 12.48
C LYS A 14 6.39 8.88 12.87
N SER A 15 6.59 7.76 12.17
CA SER A 15 5.91 6.50 12.53
C SER A 15 6.41 5.95 13.87
N LEU A 16 7.70 6.10 14.15
CA LEU A 16 8.28 5.69 15.42
C LEU A 16 7.70 6.49 16.58
N GLU A 17 7.57 7.82 16.45
CA GLU A 17 6.99 8.72 17.48
C GLU A 17 5.63 8.29 18.03
N LEU A 18 4.87 7.46 17.30
CA LEU A 18 3.56 6.96 17.72
C LEU A 18 3.61 5.90 18.84
N PHE A 19 4.77 5.30 19.09
CA PHE A 19 4.94 4.25 20.11
C PHE A 19 5.50 4.81 21.44
N PRO A 20 5.05 4.31 22.61
CA PRO A 20 5.61 4.69 23.91
C PRO A 20 7.03 4.15 24.08
N ASP A 21 7.81 4.79 24.95
CA ASP A 21 9.15 4.35 25.35
C ASP A 21 10.13 4.16 24.18
N ASN A 22 10.10 5.11 23.24
CA ASN A 22 11.03 5.18 22.11
C ASN A 22 12.46 5.52 22.53
N ASN A 23 13.12 4.61 23.24
CA ASN A 23 14.57 4.59 23.42
C ASN A 23 15.26 4.15 22.12
N ILE A 24 14.90 4.80 21.02
CA ILE A 24 15.36 4.48 19.68
C ILE A 24 16.75 5.07 19.52
N ARG A 25 17.73 4.18 19.41
CA ARG A 25 19.10 4.54 19.08
C ARG A 25 19.36 4.25 17.62
N PHE A 26 19.76 5.29 16.91
CA PHE A 26 20.26 5.18 15.55
C PHE A 26 21.78 4.93 15.59
N ILE A 27 22.24 3.91 14.88
CA ILE A 27 23.62 3.46 14.85
C ILE A 27 24.25 3.89 13.53
N PRO A 28 25.51 4.37 13.52
CA PRO A 28 26.21 4.66 12.28
C PRO A 28 26.16 3.50 11.28
N ASP A 29 25.96 3.80 10.00
CA ASP A 29 25.87 2.78 8.94
C ASP A 29 27.21 2.08 8.66
N LYS A 30 28.32 2.64 9.14
CA LYS A 30 29.66 2.05 9.08
C LYS A 30 29.92 1.12 10.27
N TYR A 31 30.94 0.26 10.15
CA TYR A 31 31.32 -0.74 11.15
C TYR A 31 31.25 -0.20 12.59
N SER A 32 30.21 -0.64 13.29
CA SER A 32 29.94 -0.31 14.69
C SER A 32 29.94 -1.62 15.46
N ILE A 33 30.94 -1.84 16.32
CA ILE A 33 30.92 -2.98 17.24
C ILE A 33 30.17 -2.55 18.49
N LEU A 34 28.99 -3.13 18.71
CA LEU A 34 28.17 -2.84 19.88
C LEU A 34 28.14 -4.05 20.81
N LYS A 35 28.50 -3.82 22.08
CA LYS A 35 28.30 -4.81 23.14
C LYS A 35 26.93 -4.56 23.77
N ILE A 36 26.03 -5.53 23.64
CA ILE A 36 24.68 -5.49 24.21
C ILE A 36 24.47 -6.68 25.14
N LYS A 37 23.71 -6.48 26.21
CA LYS A 37 23.43 -7.54 27.19
C LYS A 37 22.52 -8.62 26.62
N ASN A 38 21.46 -8.20 25.93
CA ASN A 38 20.49 -9.07 25.27
C ASN A 38 20.28 -8.56 23.84
N LEU A 39 20.29 -9.47 22.87
CA LEU A 39 19.94 -9.17 21.49
C LEU A 39 18.62 -9.86 21.16
N HIS A 40 17.59 -9.07 20.92
CA HIS A 40 16.34 -9.55 20.37
C HIS A 40 16.33 -9.23 18.88
N LEU A 41 16.42 -10.26 18.05
CA LEU A 41 16.22 -10.16 16.61
C LEU A 41 14.79 -10.57 16.31
N ILE A 42 14.08 -9.71 15.58
CA ILE A 42 12.82 -10.08 14.96
C ILE A 42 13.17 -10.97 13.77
N GLU A 43 12.46 -12.08 13.60
CA GLU A 43 12.64 -12.94 12.44
C GLU A 43 12.39 -12.12 11.17
N GLN A 44 13.29 -12.22 10.18
CA GLN A 44 13.06 -11.60 8.88
C GLN A 44 11.83 -12.24 8.23
N LYS A 45 11.04 -11.41 7.53
CA LYS A 45 9.80 -11.73 6.79
C LYS A 45 9.48 -13.23 6.80
N PRO A 46 8.48 -13.69 7.57
CA PRO A 46 8.09 -15.09 7.53
C PRO A 46 7.79 -15.51 6.09
N ARG A 47 8.06 -16.77 5.75
CA ARG A 47 7.71 -17.33 4.42
C ARG A 47 6.19 -17.37 4.17
N CYS A 48 5.40 -17.09 5.20
CA CYS A 48 3.96 -16.99 5.10
C CYS A 48 3.57 -15.55 4.78
N GLU A 49 2.77 -15.37 3.72
CA GLU A 49 2.19 -14.07 3.36
C GLU A 49 0.89 -13.79 4.11
N GLU A 50 0.52 -14.62 5.11
CA GLU A 50 -0.68 -14.41 5.91
C GLU A 50 -0.46 -13.41 7.04
N TYR A 51 -1.51 -12.63 7.32
CA TYR A 51 -1.56 -11.68 8.41
C TYR A 51 -2.49 -12.20 9.50
N ASP A 52 -2.08 -12.11 10.75
CA ASP A 52 -2.96 -12.34 11.89
C ASP A 52 -4.04 -11.23 11.93
N PRO A 53 -5.34 -11.57 11.76
CA PRO A 53 -6.43 -10.59 11.70
C PRO A 53 -6.59 -9.77 12.98
N GLU A 54 -6.38 -10.39 14.15
CA GLU A 54 -6.51 -9.70 15.44
C GLU A 54 -5.36 -8.70 15.60
N LEU A 55 -4.13 -9.13 15.31
CA LEU A 55 -2.94 -8.30 15.42
C LEU A 55 -3.01 -7.09 14.48
N ILE A 56 -3.35 -7.30 13.20
CA ILE A 56 -3.39 -6.20 12.23
C ILE A 56 -4.51 -5.21 12.55
N THR A 57 -5.67 -5.69 12.99
CA THR A 57 -6.79 -4.83 13.40
C THR A 57 -6.45 -4.04 14.67
N LYS A 58 -5.84 -4.69 15.65
CA LYS A 58 -5.40 -4.05 16.90
C LYS A 58 -4.31 -3.01 16.63
N PHE A 59 -3.38 -3.32 15.74
CA PHE A 59 -2.35 -2.39 15.28
C PHE A 59 -2.99 -1.17 14.60
N ALA A 60 -3.89 -1.39 13.64
CA ALA A 60 -4.56 -0.31 12.93
C ALA A 60 -5.32 0.62 13.88
N LYS A 61 -6.09 0.04 14.81
CA LYS A 61 -6.83 0.78 15.85
C LYS A 61 -5.89 1.59 16.75
N TYR A 62 -4.82 0.97 17.23
CA TYR A 62 -3.83 1.63 18.09
C TYR A 62 -3.23 2.87 17.42
N ILE A 63 -2.85 2.76 16.15
CA ILE A 63 -2.29 3.89 15.40
C ILE A 63 -3.34 4.99 15.17
N LYS A 64 -4.57 4.63 14.79
CA LYS A 64 -5.67 5.59 14.59
C LYS A 64 -5.95 6.41 15.86
N GLU A 65 -5.87 5.80 17.05
CA GLU A 65 -6.07 6.49 18.34
C GLU A 65 -4.95 7.47 18.70
N LYS A 66 -3.77 7.35 18.08
CA LYS A 66 -2.59 8.19 18.34
C LYS A 66 -2.42 9.35 17.37
N VAL A 67 -3.17 9.37 16.29
CA VAL A 67 -3.11 10.42 15.28
C VAL A 67 -4.31 11.35 15.37
N ASN A 68 -4.09 12.63 15.10
CA ASN A 68 -5.18 13.59 14.96
C ASN A 68 -5.81 13.39 13.58
N LEU A 69 -6.97 12.73 13.55
CA LEU A 69 -7.74 12.57 12.32
C LEU A 69 -8.36 13.91 11.94
N HIS A 70 -8.00 14.42 10.77
CA HIS A 70 -8.64 15.60 10.20
C HIS A 70 -9.99 15.21 9.58
N SER A 71 -10.89 16.18 9.42
CA SER A 71 -12.11 15.99 8.64
C SER A 71 -11.72 15.57 7.23
N ALA A 72 -12.09 14.35 6.84
CA ALA A 72 -11.79 13.87 5.50
C ALA A 72 -12.59 14.62 4.45
N ASP A 73 -11.95 14.91 3.32
CA ASP A 73 -12.63 15.43 2.14
C ASP A 73 -13.67 14.40 1.65
N PRO A 74 -14.96 14.74 1.57
CA PRO A 74 -16.00 13.86 1.06
C PRO A 74 -15.69 13.30 -0.34
N LEU A 75 -14.88 14.00 -1.14
CA LEU A 75 -14.44 13.58 -2.47
C LEU A 75 -13.44 12.41 -2.44
N MET A 76 -12.87 12.09 -1.28
CA MET A 76 -11.86 11.03 -1.10
C MET A 76 -12.48 9.67 -0.69
N LYS A 77 -13.75 9.44 -1.04
CA LYS A 77 -14.43 8.15 -0.83
C LYS A 77 -13.90 7.03 -1.74
N LYS A 78 -13.65 7.34 -3.01
CA LYS A 78 -13.11 6.41 -4.01
C LYS A 78 -11.75 6.93 -4.47
N ILE A 79 -10.70 6.14 -4.31
CA ILE A 79 -9.32 6.61 -4.52
C ILE A 79 -8.61 5.71 -5.52
N TYR A 80 -8.07 6.29 -6.57
CA TYR A 80 -7.04 5.65 -7.38
C TYR A 80 -5.68 6.16 -6.93
N ILE A 81 -4.82 5.25 -6.47
CA ILE A 81 -3.45 5.55 -6.07
C ILE A 81 -2.59 5.53 -7.34
N SER A 82 -2.25 6.73 -7.82
CA SER A 82 -1.42 6.89 -9.01
C SER A 82 0.03 6.55 -8.70
N ARG A 83 0.73 6.04 -9.73
CA ARG A 83 2.16 5.76 -9.71
C ARG A 83 2.93 6.62 -10.71
N LYS A 84 2.34 7.72 -11.19
CA LYS A 84 2.92 8.61 -12.19
C LYS A 84 4.30 9.16 -11.80
N ASN A 85 4.52 9.34 -10.49
CA ASN A 85 5.79 9.82 -9.94
C ASN A 85 6.73 8.69 -9.48
N ALA A 86 6.30 7.42 -9.56
CA ALA A 86 7.11 6.31 -9.12
C ALA A 86 8.24 6.04 -10.13
N GLY A 87 9.45 5.81 -9.63
CA GLY A 87 10.60 5.47 -10.48
C GLY A 87 10.55 4.09 -11.14
N ARG A 88 9.52 3.28 -10.84
CA ARG A 88 9.40 1.88 -11.28
C ARG A 88 7.97 1.35 -11.17
N ARG A 89 7.65 0.30 -11.94
CA ARG A 89 6.30 -0.28 -12.03
C ARG A 89 5.29 0.81 -12.37
N THR A 90 5.37 1.29 -13.61
CA THR A 90 4.55 2.38 -14.13
C THR A 90 3.57 1.86 -15.18
N LEU A 91 2.60 2.68 -15.57
CA LEU A 91 1.66 2.37 -16.63
C LEU A 91 1.99 3.17 -17.89
N SER A 92 2.11 2.51 -19.04
CA SER A 92 2.30 3.19 -20.33
C SER A 92 1.07 3.98 -20.76
N ASN A 93 -0.12 3.55 -20.32
CA ASN A 93 -1.40 4.19 -20.59
C ASN A 93 -2.07 4.75 -19.32
N GLU A 94 -1.29 5.29 -18.38
CA GLU A 94 -1.83 5.80 -17.10
C GLU A 94 -2.89 6.90 -17.28
N ASP A 95 -2.72 7.78 -18.28
CA ASP A 95 -3.68 8.87 -18.52
C ASP A 95 -5.06 8.33 -18.92
N ASP A 96 -5.12 7.24 -19.72
CA ASP A 96 -6.38 6.57 -20.07
C ASP A 96 -7.02 5.91 -18.84
N VAL A 97 -6.20 5.25 -18.01
CA VAL A 97 -6.64 4.63 -16.75
C VAL A 97 -7.20 5.67 -15.78
N ILE A 98 -6.52 6.82 -15.64
CA ILE A 98 -6.98 7.95 -14.83
C ILE A 98 -8.32 8.48 -15.35
N ASN A 99 -8.50 8.58 -16.67
CA ASN A 99 -9.75 9.05 -17.26
C ASN A 99 -10.93 8.11 -16.94
N VAL A 100 -10.70 6.79 -16.98
CA VAL A 100 -11.69 5.80 -16.54
C VAL A 100 -12.02 5.99 -15.06
N PHE A 101 -11.01 6.02 -14.19
CA PHE A 101 -11.25 6.20 -12.75
C PHE A 101 -12.04 7.49 -12.45
N LYS A 102 -11.71 8.61 -13.11
CA LYS A 102 -12.46 9.87 -12.99
C LYS A 102 -13.93 9.72 -13.43
N LYS A 103 -14.19 9.04 -14.55
CA LYS A 103 -15.56 8.74 -15.03
C LYS A 103 -16.37 7.94 -14.00
N PHE A 104 -15.72 7.08 -13.23
CA PHE A 104 -16.32 6.30 -12.14
C PHE A 104 -16.33 7.03 -10.77
N GLY A 105 -15.97 8.32 -10.75
CA GLY A 105 -16.02 9.17 -9.56
C GLY A 105 -14.86 8.96 -8.58
N TYR A 106 -13.71 8.46 -9.04
CA TYR A 106 -12.52 8.32 -8.21
C TYR A 106 -11.69 9.61 -8.20
N SER A 107 -11.14 9.91 -7.02
CA SER A 107 -10.08 10.89 -6.84
C SER A 107 -8.72 10.26 -7.11
N ILE A 108 -7.81 11.01 -7.73
CA ILE A 108 -6.47 10.55 -8.08
C ILE A 108 -5.49 11.01 -7.02
N LEU A 109 -4.80 10.08 -6.36
CA LEU A 109 -3.96 10.37 -5.20
C LEU A 109 -2.51 9.92 -5.42
N ASN A 110 -1.57 10.82 -5.16
CA ASN A 110 -0.15 10.51 -5.07
C ASN A 110 0.25 10.49 -3.59
N CYS A 111 0.48 9.31 -3.02
CA CYS A 111 0.75 9.16 -1.58
C CYS A 111 2.08 9.76 -1.14
N GLU A 112 3.05 9.89 -2.05
CA GLU A 112 4.41 10.40 -1.76
C GLU A 112 4.42 11.85 -1.24
N ASN A 113 3.39 12.62 -1.55
CA ASN A 113 3.26 14.01 -1.14
C ASN A 113 2.53 14.19 0.20
N LEU A 114 2.09 13.09 0.84
CA LEU A 114 1.25 13.11 2.03
C LEU A 114 2.04 12.65 3.25
N SER A 115 1.84 13.36 4.37
CA SER A 115 2.27 12.91 5.68
C SER A 115 1.51 11.65 6.11
N LEU A 116 2.08 10.93 7.08
CA LEU A 116 1.45 9.75 7.67
C LEU A 116 0.03 10.03 8.18
N ASN A 117 -0.17 11.16 8.89
CA ASN A 117 -1.48 11.51 9.44
C ASN A 117 -2.51 11.82 8.34
N GLU A 118 -2.09 12.46 7.25
CA GLU A 118 -2.95 12.72 6.09
C GLU A 118 -3.33 11.42 5.40
N GLN A 119 -2.38 10.49 5.18
CA GLN A 119 -2.67 9.17 4.63
C GLN A 119 -3.68 8.43 5.53
N ILE A 120 -3.42 8.34 6.84
CA ILE A 120 -4.35 7.66 7.75
C ILE A 120 -5.74 8.30 7.71
N SER A 121 -5.84 9.63 7.71
CA SER A 121 -7.12 10.33 7.69
C SER A 121 -7.90 10.08 6.40
N ILE A 122 -7.22 10.14 5.25
CA ILE A 122 -7.82 9.91 3.93
C ILE A 122 -8.30 8.46 3.81
N PHE A 123 -7.42 7.48 4.06
CA PHE A 123 -7.73 6.07 3.85
C PHE A 123 -8.68 5.50 4.92
N SER A 124 -8.77 6.10 6.10
CA SER A 124 -9.79 5.75 7.09
C SER A 124 -11.22 6.08 6.64
N ASN A 125 -11.38 6.97 5.66
CA ASN A 125 -12.68 7.38 5.13
C ASN A 125 -12.96 6.83 3.72
N ALA A 126 -11.98 6.18 3.10
CA ALA A 126 -12.11 5.58 1.78
C ALA A 126 -13.00 4.33 1.85
N SER A 127 -14.02 4.28 0.98
CA SER A 127 -14.83 3.08 0.77
C SER A 127 -14.27 2.19 -0.32
N THR A 128 -13.43 2.74 -1.20
CA THR A 128 -12.81 1.99 -2.29
C THR A 128 -11.44 2.55 -2.62
N ILE A 129 -10.45 1.67 -2.73
CA ILE A 129 -9.14 2.01 -3.27
C ILE A 129 -8.81 1.15 -4.49
N ALA A 130 -8.09 1.73 -5.43
CA ALA A 130 -7.55 1.03 -6.58
C ALA A 130 -6.09 1.42 -6.80
N SER A 131 -5.23 0.47 -7.17
CA SER A 131 -3.82 0.76 -7.44
C SER A 131 -3.20 -0.34 -8.29
N LEU A 132 -2.12 0.01 -8.98
CA LEU A 132 -1.15 -1.01 -9.40
C LEU A 132 -0.48 -1.64 -8.17
N HIS A 133 -0.18 -2.93 -8.24
CA HIS A 133 0.51 -3.67 -7.18
C HIS A 133 1.72 -2.88 -6.65
N GLY A 134 1.72 -2.58 -5.34
CA GLY A 134 2.78 -1.82 -4.71
C GLY A 134 2.39 -1.24 -3.35
N ALA A 135 3.39 -0.67 -2.67
CA ALA A 135 3.28 -0.24 -1.27
C ALA A 135 2.15 0.76 -0.97
N GLY A 136 1.63 1.48 -1.96
CA GLY A 136 0.45 2.33 -1.77
C GLY A 136 -0.77 1.56 -1.24
N LEU A 137 -0.92 0.29 -1.62
CA LEU A 137 -2.00 -0.59 -1.14
C LEU A 137 -1.91 -0.92 0.35
N THR A 138 -0.75 -0.76 1.01
CA THR A 138 -0.67 -1.00 2.46
C THR A 138 -1.57 -0.05 3.25
N ASN A 139 -1.96 1.09 2.67
CA ASN A 139 -2.91 2.01 3.30
C ASN A 139 -4.31 1.42 3.50
N MET A 140 -4.62 0.26 2.91
CA MET A 140 -5.89 -0.45 3.18
C MET A 140 -6.05 -0.84 4.66
N ILE A 141 -4.96 -0.94 5.43
CA ILE A 141 -5.02 -1.22 6.87
C ILE A 141 -5.82 -0.17 7.65
N TRP A 142 -6.03 1.00 7.06
CA TRP A 142 -6.82 2.08 7.65
C TRP A 142 -8.30 2.00 7.29
N MET A 143 -8.69 1.24 6.27
CA MET A 143 -10.07 1.23 5.75
C MET A 143 -11.04 0.51 6.70
N GLU A 144 -12.31 0.88 6.61
CA GLU A 144 -13.37 0.20 7.35
C GLU A 144 -13.74 -1.14 6.70
N LYS A 145 -14.22 -2.09 7.51
CA LYS A 145 -14.64 -3.42 7.03
C LYS A 145 -15.72 -3.31 5.94
N GLY A 146 -15.68 -4.20 4.96
CA GLY A 146 -16.57 -4.16 3.78
C GLY A 146 -16.21 -3.08 2.77
N SER A 147 -15.09 -2.37 2.95
CA SER A 147 -14.55 -1.51 1.89
C SER A 147 -13.89 -2.34 0.80
N LYS A 148 -13.75 -1.76 -0.39
CA LYS A 148 -13.33 -2.47 -1.61
C LYS A 148 -11.90 -2.12 -2.00
N VAL A 149 -11.14 -3.11 -2.48
CA VAL A 149 -9.78 -2.95 -2.98
C VAL A 149 -9.70 -3.52 -4.40
N LEU A 150 -9.26 -2.72 -5.37
CA LEU A 150 -8.92 -3.17 -6.71
C LEU A 150 -7.39 -3.16 -6.91
N GLU A 151 -6.82 -4.33 -7.11
CA GLU A 151 -5.41 -4.48 -7.39
C GLU A 151 -5.13 -4.81 -8.87
N MET A 152 -4.26 -4.02 -9.49
CA MET A 152 -3.82 -4.26 -10.85
C MET A 152 -2.46 -4.97 -10.83
N HIS A 153 -2.45 -6.23 -11.26
CA HIS A 153 -1.27 -7.09 -11.31
C HIS A 153 -0.68 -7.12 -12.71
N ARG A 154 0.63 -7.38 -12.80
CA ARG A 154 1.30 -7.80 -14.04
C ARG A 154 0.77 -9.17 -14.51
N GLU A 155 0.70 -9.44 -15.80
CA GLU A 155 0.44 -10.80 -16.31
C GLU A 155 1.60 -11.75 -16.02
N ILE A 156 1.29 -13.00 -15.61
CA ILE A 156 2.27 -14.08 -15.50
C ILE A 156 2.54 -14.62 -16.91
N LYS A 157 3.73 -14.38 -17.46
CA LYS A 157 4.14 -14.93 -18.77
C LYS A 157 5.16 -16.05 -18.65
N GLU A 158 6.01 -16.01 -17.62
CA GLU A 158 7.03 -17.03 -17.41
C GLU A 158 6.74 -17.89 -16.17
N ARG A 159 7.19 -19.14 -16.18
CA ARG A 159 7.03 -20.07 -15.05
C ARG A 159 7.72 -19.61 -13.76
N LYS A 160 8.70 -18.70 -13.86
CA LYS A 160 9.41 -18.13 -12.72
C LYS A 160 8.74 -16.86 -12.17
N ASP A 161 7.82 -16.27 -12.92
CA ASP A 161 7.01 -15.15 -12.44
C ASP A 161 6.02 -15.65 -11.39
N HIS A 162 6.00 -14.99 -10.23
CA HIS A 162 5.05 -15.27 -9.17
C HIS A 162 4.55 -13.95 -8.58
N HIS A 163 3.25 -13.86 -8.36
CA HIS A 163 2.66 -12.74 -7.66
C HIS A 163 2.80 -12.95 -6.16
N SER A 164 3.13 -11.87 -5.46
CA SER A 164 2.93 -11.85 -4.01
C SER A 164 1.44 -11.72 -3.75
N PHE A 165 0.88 -12.63 -2.95
CA PHE A 165 -0.50 -12.61 -2.47
C PHE A 165 -0.66 -11.69 -1.26
N VAL A 166 0.37 -10.94 -0.89
CA VAL A 166 0.43 -10.08 0.30
C VAL A 166 -0.77 -9.15 0.46
N TYR A 167 -1.29 -8.57 -0.62
CA TYR A 167 -2.43 -7.65 -0.51
C TYR A 167 -3.78 -8.38 -0.52
N PHE A 168 -3.86 -9.55 -1.15
CA PHE A 168 -5.03 -10.42 -1.04
C PHE A 168 -5.20 -10.91 0.39
N THR A 169 -4.11 -11.43 1.00
CA THR A 169 -4.13 -11.90 2.38
C THR A 169 -4.37 -10.75 3.37
N LEU A 170 -3.78 -9.58 3.14
CA LEU A 170 -4.02 -8.39 3.96
C LEU A 170 -5.49 -7.95 3.90
N ALA A 171 -6.06 -7.85 2.69
CA ALA A 171 -7.47 -7.51 2.50
C ALA A 171 -8.39 -8.53 3.19
N SER A 172 -8.09 -9.82 3.05
CA SER A 172 -8.81 -10.90 3.72
C SER A 172 -8.78 -10.76 5.25
N SER A 173 -7.60 -10.55 5.84
CA SER A 173 -7.44 -10.34 7.29
C SER A 173 -8.15 -9.09 7.82
N LEU A 174 -8.42 -8.11 6.95
CA LEU A 174 -9.14 -6.88 7.28
C LEU A 174 -10.64 -6.95 6.96
N SER A 175 -11.15 -8.07 6.42
CA SER A 175 -12.54 -8.19 5.94
C SER A 175 -12.89 -7.15 4.87
N LEU A 176 -12.00 -6.97 3.88
CA LEU A 176 -12.20 -6.11 2.72
C LEU A 176 -12.55 -6.95 1.49
N ASP A 177 -13.37 -6.40 0.60
CA ASP A 177 -13.71 -7.04 -0.66
C ASP A 177 -12.60 -6.79 -1.68
N TYR A 178 -11.97 -7.87 -2.12
CA TYR A 178 -10.78 -7.81 -2.96
C TYR A 178 -11.08 -8.18 -4.42
N TYR A 179 -10.72 -7.29 -5.33
CA TYR A 179 -10.84 -7.45 -6.77
C TYR A 179 -9.46 -7.29 -7.41
N TYR A 180 -9.28 -7.91 -8.57
CA TYR A 180 -8.03 -7.75 -9.31
C TYR A 180 -8.23 -7.79 -10.82
N ILE A 181 -7.27 -7.20 -11.54
CA ILE A 181 -7.14 -7.36 -12.99
C ILE A 181 -5.69 -7.61 -13.39
N TRP A 182 -5.52 -8.23 -14.55
CA TRP A 182 -4.21 -8.46 -15.16
C TRP A 182 -3.87 -7.33 -16.15
N CYS A 183 -2.63 -6.86 -16.07
CA CYS A 183 -2.04 -5.84 -16.92
C CYS A 183 -0.98 -6.46 -17.81
N GLN A 184 -1.06 -6.14 -19.10
CA GLN A 184 -0.08 -6.59 -20.08
C GLN A 184 1.27 -5.95 -19.76
N ASN A 185 2.36 -6.66 -20.01
CA ASN A 185 3.71 -6.14 -19.90
C ASN A 185 4.46 -6.35 -21.22
N ASP A 186 5.49 -5.56 -21.46
CA ASP A 186 6.49 -5.92 -22.46
C ASP A 186 7.27 -7.16 -21.98
N ASN A 187 7.65 -8.04 -22.90
CA ASN A 187 8.27 -9.33 -22.57
C ASN A 187 9.66 -9.21 -21.90
N TYR A 188 10.15 -7.99 -21.66
CA TYR A 188 11.49 -7.70 -21.16
C TYR A 188 11.53 -7.15 -19.74
N SER A 189 10.38 -6.85 -19.14
CA SER A 189 10.37 -6.23 -17.82
C SER A 189 10.44 -7.24 -16.67
N ASP A 190 11.40 -7.09 -15.77
CA ASP A 190 11.38 -7.75 -14.46
C ASP A 190 10.18 -7.27 -13.61
N PHE A 191 9.70 -8.12 -12.70
CA PHE A 191 8.59 -7.88 -11.77
C PHE A 191 8.70 -6.54 -11.04
N PHE A 192 9.93 -6.11 -10.72
CA PHE A 192 10.17 -4.92 -9.91
C PHE A 192 10.19 -3.61 -10.70
N GLU A 193 10.40 -3.64 -12.01
CA GLU A 193 10.75 -2.44 -12.80
C GLU A 193 9.84 -2.21 -14.02
N GLY A 194 8.95 -3.15 -14.35
CA GLY A 194 8.23 -3.14 -15.62
C GLY A 194 7.25 -2.02 -15.89
N VAL A 195 7.13 -1.66 -17.17
CA VAL A 195 6.05 -0.80 -17.68
C VAL A 195 4.90 -1.70 -18.09
N LEU A 196 3.72 -1.45 -17.52
CA LEU A 196 2.54 -2.25 -17.74
C LEU A 196 1.48 -1.46 -18.52
N GLN A 197 0.55 -2.17 -19.14
CA GLN A 197 -0.57 -1.62 -19.86
C GLN A 197 -1.87 -2.24 -19.35
N VAL A 198 -2.82 -1.38 -18.98
CA VAL A 198 -4.14 -1.82 -18.50
C VAL A 198 -5.09 -1.94 -19.69
N ASN A 199 -5.83 -3.06 -19.76
CA ASN A 199 -6.95 -3.18 -20.69
C ASN A 199 -8.16 -2.38 -20.15
N ILE A 200 -8.54 -1.34 -20.87
CA ILE A 200 -9.57 -0.38 -20.45
C ILE A 200 -10.96 -1.04 -20.33
N ASP A 201 -11.34 -1.90 -21.27
CA ASP A 201 -12.65 -2.57 -21.27
C ASP A 201 -12.80 -3.50 -20.05
N LYS A 202 -11.72 -4.23 -19.71
CA LYS A 202 -11.68 -5.06 -18.50
C LYS A 202 -11.74 -4.22 -17.23
N LEU A 203 -11.03 -3.08 -17.20
CA LEU A 203 -11.09 -2.15 -16.07
C LEU A 203 -12.51 -1.64 -15.86
N GLU A 204 -13.18 -1.16 -16.92
CA GLU A 204 -14.57 -0.70 -16.82
C GLU A 204 -15.52 -1.82 -16.37
N THR A 205 -15.32 -3.05 -16.88
CA THR A 205 -16.13 -4.21 -16.48
C THR A 205 -16.03 -4.48 -14.98
N VAL A 206 -14.81 -4.50 -14.42
CA VAL A 206 -14.61 -4.73 -12.98
C VAL A 206 -15.13 -3.56 -12.14
N LEU A 207 -14.95 -2.32 -12.58
CA LEU A 207 -15.50 -1.16 -11.87
C LEU A 207 -17.03 -1.14 -11.83
N ASN A 208 -17.69 -1.64 -12.89
CA ASN A 208 -19.13 -1.83 -12.88
C ASN A 208 -19.56 -2.93 -11.90
N LEU A 209 -18.87 -4.07 -11.87
CA LEU A 209 -19.11 -5.14 -10.90
C LEU A 209 -19.01 -4.61 -9.46
N MET A 210 -17.93 -3.90 -9.15
CA MET A 210 -17.70 -3.32 -7.83
C MET A 210 -18.76 -2.30 -7.39
N ASN A 211 -19.48 -1.66 -8.30
CA ASN A 211 -20.51 -0.67 -7.96
C ASN A 211 -21.92 -1.27 -7.80
N ASN A 212 -22.14 -2.48 -8.30
CA ASN A 212 -23.46 -3.13 -8.33
C ASN A 212 -23.70 -4.07 -7.14
N GLU A 213 -22.69 -4.30 -6.30
CA GLU A 213 -22.73 -5.04 -5.03
C GLU A 213 -22.79 -4.08 -3.83
#